data_AF-A0AA41MUJ1-F1
#
_entry.id   AF-A0AA41MUJ1-F1
#
_cell.length_a   1.000
_cell.length_b   1.000
_cell.length_c   1.000
_cell.angle_alpha   90.00
_cell.angle_beta   90.00
_cell.angle_gamma   90.00
#
_symmetry.space_group_name_H-M   'P 1'
#
loop_
_entity.id
_entity.type
_entity.pdbx_description
1 polymer ?
#
loop_
_entity_poly.entity_id
_entity_poly.type
_entity_poly.pdbx_seq_one_letter_code
_entity_poly.pdbx_strand_id
1 'polypeptide(L)'
;MESTNHTAVSEFLLLGLTDNPALQPFIFSLFLSMYLVIILGNLLIILAVSSDSHLHTPMYFFHSNLSFTDICISTTTIPKMLANIQAQDQSISYTGCLTQNGFVLVFGGLENCLLAVMAYNRYVAICHPLRYMVIMNPCHCVLLILLSLLISIMHSLLHTLMVLRLSFCTALEIPHFFCELS
;
A
#
# COMPACT_ATOMS: atom_id res chain seq x y z
N MET A 1 30.01 16.98 38.37
CA MET A 1 29.69 17.40 36.99
C MET A 1 29.48 16.13 36.20
N GLU A 2 28.25 15.62 36.21
CA GLU A 2 27.85 14.49 35.37
C GLU A 2 27.42 15.03 34.00
N SER A 3 28.06 14.50 32.96
CA SER A 3 27.76 14.80 31.56
C SER A 3 26.52 14.03 31.14
N THR A 4 25.41 14.74 30.96
CA THR A 4 24.19 14.20 30.35
C THR A 4 24.49 13.81 28.89
N ASN A 5 24.60 12.51 28.63
CA ASN A 5 24.59 11.97 27.27
C ASN A 5 23.17 12.11 26.71
N HIS A 6 22.87 13.22 26.04
CA HIS A 6 21.71 13.34 25.18
C HIS A 6 21.94 12.54 23.89
N THR A 7 21.89 11.22 23.97
CA THR A 7 21.54 10.41 22.80
C THR A 7 20.09 10.71 22.49
N ALA A 8 19.86 11.70 21.62
CA ALA A 8 18.55 11.98 21.03
C ALA A 8 18.15 10.76 20.19
N VAL A 9 17.49 9.80 20.84
CA VAL A 9 16.82 8.70 20.15
C VAL A 9 15.58 9.32 19.53
N SER A 10 15.63 9.54 18.22
CA SER A 10 14.47 9.94 17.41
C SER A 10 13.53 8.74 17.31
N GLU A 11 12.80 8.48 18.38
CA GLU A 11 11.69 7.53 18.40
C GLU A 11 10.51 8.21 17.74
N PHE A 12 10.17 7.75 16.53
CA PHE A 12 8.98 8.19 15.80
C PHE A 12 7.74 7.73 16.57
N LEU A 13 7.19 8.62 17.39
CA LEU A 13 5.99 8.40 18.19
C LEU A 13 4.77 8.24 17.26
N LEU A 14 4.39 6.99 16.97
CA LEU A 14 3.11 6.62 16.37
C LEU A 14 1.98 6.88 17.39
N LEU A 15 1.70 8.16 17.68
CA LEU A 15 0.71 8.64 18.65
C LEU A 15 -0.58 7.80 18.52
N GLY A 16 -1.11 7.25 19.61
CA GLY A 16 -2.31 6.41 19.52
C GLY A 16 -3.46 7.19 18.87
N LEU A 17 -4.30 6.52 18.05
CA LEU A 17 -5.49 7.12 17.41
C LEU A 17 -6.42 7.86 18.39
N THR A 18 -6.27 7.62 19.69
CA THR A 18 -6.99 8.29 20.76
C THR A 18 -6.22 8.12 22.07
N ASP A 19 -6.07 9.21 22.84
CA ASP A 19 -5.46 9.21 24.19
C ASP A 19 -6.38 8.59 25.26
N ASN A 20 -7.62 8.25 24.88
CA ASN A 20 -8.59 7.60 25.75
C ASN A 20 -8.39 6.07 25.76
N PRO A 21 -7.86 5.49 26.86
CA PRO A 21 -7.58 4.05 26.94
C PRO A 21 -8.84 3.19 26.82
N ALA A 22 -10.04 3.74 27.04
CA ALA A 22 -11.30 3.02 26.85
C ALA A 22 -11.67 2.79 25.38
N LEU A 23 -11.18 3.64 24.46
CA LEU A 23 -11.50 3.55 23.03
C LEU A 23 -10.49 2.72 22.23
N GLN A 24 -9.28 2.56 22.76
CA GLN A 24 -8.21 1.75 22.19
C GLN A 24 -8.62 0.30 21.84
N PRO A 25 -9.32 -0.47 22.71
CA PRO A 25 -9.76 -1.82 22.35
C PRO A 25 -10.83 -1.83 21.24
N PHE A 26 -11.68 -0.82 21.18
CA PHE A 26 -12.66 -0.67 20.10
C PHE A 26 -11.98 -0.42 18.75
N ILE A 27 -11.00 0.49 18.73
CA ILE A 27 -10.20 0.80 17.55
C ILE A 27 -9.40 -0.41 17.08
N PHE A 28 -8.76 -1.13 18.01
CA PHE A 28 -8.06 -2.38 17.70
C PHE A 28 -8.99 -3.42 17.06
N SER A 29 -10.16 -3.65 17.67
CA SER A 29 -11.16 -4.58 17.15
C SER A 29 -11.67 -4.18 15.77
N LEU A 30 -11.89 -2.87 15.55
CA LEU A 30 -12.34 -2.35 14.26
C LEU A 30 -11.30 -2.61 13.16
N PHE A 31 -10.05 -2.22 13.37
CA PHE A 31 -9.00 -2.43 12.38
C PHE A 31 -8.68 -3.90 12.13
N LEU A 32 -8.71 -4.73 13.18
CA LEU A 32 -8.57 -6.18 13.05
C LEU A 32 -9.71 -6.76 12.20
N SER A 33 -10.96 -6.34 12.45
CA SER A 33 -12.11 -6.80 11.67
C SER A 33 -12.01 -6.39 10.19
N MET A 34 -11.63 -5.13 9.93
CA MET A 34 -11.41 -4.63 8.57
C MET A 34 -10.30 -5.43 7.87
N TYR A 35 -9.17 -5.68 8.54
CA TYR A 35 -8.09 -6.49 7.99
C TYR A 35 -8.55 -7.88 7.58
N LEU A 36 -9.27 -8.58 8.46
CA LEU A 36 -9.79 -9.92 8.15
C LEU A 36 -10.76 -9.91 6.97
N VAL A 37 -11.66 -8.92 6.90
CA VAL A 37 -12.59 -8.76 5.78
C VAL A 37 -11.85 -8.49 4.47
N ILE A 38 -10.83 -7.63 4.48
CA ILE A 38 -10.04 -7.31 3.29
C ILE A 38 -9.27 -8.55 2.80
N ILE A 39 -8.61 -9.27 3.70
CA ILE A 39 -7.85 -10.48 3.35
C ILE A 39 -8.80 -11.55 2.80
N LEU A 40 -9.90 -11.82 3.52
CA LEU A 40 -10.85 -12.85 3.11
C LEU A 40 -11.50 -12.49 1.78
N GLY A 41 -11.97 -11.25 1.62
CA GLY A 41 -12.63 -10.79 0.41
C GLY A 41 -11.72 -10.89 -0.81
N ASN A 42 -10.49 -10.37 -0.71
CA ASN A 42 -9.54 -10.40 -1.82
C ASN A 42 -9.03 -11.81 -2.13
N LEU A 43 -8.86 -12.66 -1.12
CA LEU A 43 -8.50 -14.06 -1.33
C LEU A 43 -9.61 -14.81 -2.07
N LEU A 44 -10.87 -14.58 -1.70
CA LEU A 44 -12.02 -15.16 -2.40
C LEU A 44 -12.09 -14.72 -3.86
N ILE A 45 -11.77 -13.46 -4.16
CA ILE A 45 -11.71 -12.97 -5.55
C ILE A 45 -10.63 -13.72 -6.35
N ILE A 46 -9.42 -13.85 -5.79
CA ILE A 46 -8.32 -14.58 -6.44
C ILE A 46 -8.69 -16.05 -6.67
N LEU A 47 -9.30 -16.70 -5.67
CA LEU A 47 -9.74 -18.09 -5.76
C LEU A 47 -10.86 -18.27 -6.79
N ALA A 48 -11.84 -17.36 -6.84
CA ALA A 48 -12.92 -17.40 -7.82
C ALA A 48 -12.38 -17.26 -9.25
N VAL A 49 -11.49 -16.29 -9.48
CA VAL A 49 -10.89 -16.05 -10.81
C VAL A 49 -10.01 -17.22 -11.25
N SER A 50 -9.29 -17.87 -10.34
CA SER A 50 -8.42 -19.02 -10.67
C SER A 50 -9.16 -20.35 -10.82
N SER A 51 -10.32 -20.51 -10.18
CA SER A 51 -11.10 -21.76 -10.22
C SER A 51 -12.03 -21.82 -11.43
N ASP A 52 -12.55 -20.69 -11.89
CA ASP A 52 -13.51 -20.65 -13.00
C ASP A 52 -12.86 -20.16 -14.30
N SER A 53 -12.68 -21.09 -15.25
CA SER A 53 -12.15 -20.78 -16.58
C SER A 53 -12.98 -19.77 -17.38
N HIS A 54 -14.28 -19.61 -17.08
CA HIS A 54 -15.13 -18.61 -17.73
C HIS A 54 -14.79 -17.18 -17.26
N LEU A 55 -14.16 -17.06 -16.09
CA LEU A 55 -13.67 -15.80 -15.54
C LEU A 55 -12.24 -15.48 -16.02
N HIS A 56 -11.60 -16.29 -16.86
CA HIS A 56 -10.27 -15.99 -17.43
C HIS A 56 -10.33 -14.92 -18.56
N THR A 57 -11.04 -13.83 -18.32
CA THR A 57 -11.02 -12.66 -19.19
C THR A 57 -9.92 -11.68 -18.74
N PRO A 58 -9.38 -10.85 -19.66
CA PRO A 58 -8.37 -9.85 -19.32
C PRO A 58 -8.74 -8.97 -18.12
N MET A 59 -10.02 -8.64 -17.96
CA MET A 59 -10.47 -7.82 -16.84
C MET A 59 -10.33 -8.53 -15.49
N TYR A 60 -10.77 -9.78 -15.36
CA TYR A 60 -10.66 -10.52 -14.12
C TYR A 60 -9.21 -10.84 -13.78
N PHE A 61 -8.34 -10.98 -14.78
CA PHE A 61 -6.90 -11.04 -14.57
C PHE A 61 -6.36 -9.76 -13.90
N PHE A 62 -6.75 -8.57 -14.37
CA PHE A 62 -6.38 -7.31 -13.68
C PHE A 62 -7.00 -7.20 -12.28
N HIS A 63 -8.25 -7.65 -12.10
CA HIS A 63 -8.90 -7.68 -10.80
C HIS A 63 -8.17 -8.59 -9.80
N SER A 64 -7.71 -9.78 -10.23
CA SER A 64 -6.91 -10.66 -9.38
C SER A 64 -5.58 -10.02 -8.95
N ASN A 65 -4.94 -9.23 -9.82
CA ASN A 65 -3.73 -8.48 -9.48
C ASN A 65 -4.03 -7.29 -8.55
N LEU A 66 -5.18 -6.65 -8.70
CA LEU A 66 -5.66 -5.62 -7.77
C LEU A 66 -5.88 -6.22 -6.37
N SER A 67 -6.59 -7.34 -6.27
CA SER A 67 -6.81 -8.04 -5.01
C SER A 67 -5.51 -8.49 -4.33
N PHE A 68 -4.52 -8.92 -5.10
CA PHE A 68 -3.18 -9.20 -4.57
C PHE A 68 -2.52 -7.94 -4.00
N THR A 69 -2.61 -6.82 -4.72
CA THR A 69 -2.09 -5.51 -4.30
C THR A 69 -2.75 -5.05 -2.99
N ASP A 70 -4.07 -5.19 -2.86
CA ASP A 70 -4.83 -4.84 -1.66
C ASP A 70 -4.40 -5.65 -0.44
N ILE A 71 -4.16 -6.95 -0.62
CA ILE A 71 -3.64 -7.84 0.42
C ILE A 71 -2.25 -7.37 0.87
N CYS A 72 -1.37 -7.01 -0.07
CA CYS A 72 -0.04 -6.51 0.24
C CYS A 72 -0.07 -5.19 1.00
N ILE A 73 -0.88 -4.21 0.59
CA ILE A 73 -1.04 -2.92 1.28
C ILE A 73 -1.58 -3.13 2.69
N SER A 74 -2.61 -3.96 2.82
CA SER A 74 -3.26 -4.21 4.10
C SER A 74 -2.34 -4.93 5.08
N THR A 75 -1.57 -5.91 4.60
CA THR A 75 -0.62 -6.69 5.42
C THR A 75 0.63 -5.89 5.80
N THR A 76 1.01 -4.88 5.02
CA THR A 76 2.16 -4.03 5.36
C THR A 76 1.78 -2.93 6.35
N THR A 77 0.57 -2.39 6.27
CA THR A 77 0.12 -1.27 7.12
C THR A 77 -0.55 -1.72 8.42
N ILE A 78 -1.53 -2.64 8.35
CA ILE A 78 -2.44 -2.91 9.47
C ILE A 78 -1.80 -3.73 10.61
N PRO A 79 -1.04 -4.82 10.36
CA PRO A 79 -0.39 -5.58 11.43
C PRO A 79 0.58 -4.76 12.26
N LYS A 80 1.29 -3.82 11.62
CA LYS A 80 2.26 -2.96 12.29
C LYS A 80 1.57 -1.89 13.15
N MET A 81 0.47 -1.32 12.65
CA MET A 81 -0.38 -0.44 13.44
C MET A 81 -1.01 -1.16 14.64
N LEU A 82 -1.51 -2.39 14.46
CA LEU A 82 -2.06 -3.21 15.55
C LEU A 82 -0.99 -3.59 16.60
N ALA A 83 0.22 -3.95 16.16
CA ALA A 83 1.34 -4.25 17.05
C ALA A 83 1.75 -3.02 17.88
N ASN A 84 1.78 -1.83 17.28
CA ASN A 84 2.09 -0.59 18.00
C ASN A 84 1.03 -0.25 19.05
N ILE A 85 -0.25 -0.52 18.79
CA ILE A 85 -1.34 -0.33 19.76
C ILE A 85 -1.22 -1.29 20.95
N GLN A 86 -0.72 -2.51 20.75
CA GLN A 86 -0.60 -3.53 21.80
C GLN A 86 0.68 -3.39 22.63
N ALA A 87 1.79 -3.01 22.01
CA ALA A 87 3.08 -2.89 22.69
C ALA A 87 3.20 -1.61 23.52
N GLN A 88 2.37 -0.58 23.26
CA GLN A 88 2.49 0.78 23.83
C GLN A 88 3.89 1.40 23.63
N ASP A 89 4.73 0.75 22.83
CA ASP A 89 6.05 1.15 22.40
C ASP A 89 5.90 1.55 20.93
N GLN A 90 6.00 2.85 20.69
CA GLN A 90 5.74 3.46 19.40
C GLN A 90 7.00 3.51 18.54
N SER A 91 8.12 2.93 18.99
CA SER A 91 9.42 3.04 18.33
C SER A 91 9.50 2.25 17.02
N ILE A 92 9.13 2.89 15.91
CA ILE A 92 9.53 2.44 14.57
C ILE A 92 10.95 2.95 14.28
N SER A 93 11.86 2.03 13.98
CA SER A 93 13.16 2.41 13.41
C SER A 93 12.97 3.20 12.12
N TYR A 94 13.74 4.26 11.91
CA TYR A 94 13.73 5.10 10.71
C TYR A 94 13.76 4.28 9.40
N THR A 95 14.60 3.23 9.34
CA THR A 95 14.65 2.30 8.20
C THR A 95 13.35 1.52 8.02
N GLY A 96 12.68 1.17 9.11
CA GLY A 96 11.37 0.51 9.12
C GLY A 96 10.22 1.42 8.67
N CYS A 97 10.32 2.74 8.90
CA CYS A 97 9.34 3.71 8.38
C CYS A 97 9.53 3.92 6.88
N LEU A 98 10.77 4.12 6.45
CA LEU A 98 11.11 4.37 5.04
C LEU A 98 10.73 3.18 4.15
N THR A 99 11.01 1.96 4.61
CA THR A 99 10.63 0.74 3.89
C THR A 99 9.11 0.58 3.80
N GLN A 100 8.38 0.79 4.89
CA GLN A 100 6.92 0.72 4.90
C GLN A 100 6.29 1.77 3.96
N ASN A 101 6.72 3.03 4.04
CA ASN A 101 6.23 4.09 3.16
C ASN A 101 6.55 3.79 1.68
N GLY A 102 7.76 3.30 1.40
CA GLY A 102 8.15 2.89 0.05
C GLY A 102 7.23 1.80 -0.53
N PHE A 103 6.92 0.76 0.26
CA PHE A 103 5.98 -0.29 -0.15
C PHE A 103 4.57 0.26 -0.39
N VAL A 104 4.05 1.09 0.51
CA VAL A 104 2.73 1.72 0.36
C VAL A 104 2.66 2.56 -0.93
N LEU A 105 3.69 3.35 -1.22
CA LEU A 105 3.77 4.14 -2.45
C LEU A 105 3.84 3.27 -3.72
N VAL A 106 4.61 2.17 -3.70
CA VAL A 106 4.69 1.26 -4.85
C VAL A 106 3.35 0.57 -5.10
N PHE A 107 2.76 -0.03 -4.06
CA PHE A 107 1.51 -0.76 -4.23
C PHE A 107 0.32 0.17 -4.47
N GLY A 108 0.26 1.34 -3.83
CA GLY A 108 -0.74 2.36 -4.13
C GLY A 108 -0.61 2.91 -5.56
N GLY A 109 0.61 3.13 -6.04
CA GLY A 109 0.84 3.48 -7.44
C GLY A 109 0.35 2.39 -8.40
N LEU A 110 0.60 1.12 -8.05
CA LEU A 110 0.18 -0.03 -8.86
C LEU A 110 -1.34 -0.16 -8.90
N GLU A 111 -2.02 -0.01 -7.76
CA GLU A 111 -3.48 0.00 -7.65
C GLU A 111 -4.10 1.03 -8.60
N ASN A 112 -3.63 2.27 -8.55
CA ASN A 112 -4.09 3.36 -9.42
C ASN A 112 -3.87 3.05 -10.91
N CYS A 113 -2.70 2.50 -11.25
CA CYS A 113 -2.39 2.12 -12.63
C CYS A 113 -3.29 0.96 -13.11
N LEU A 114 -3.54 -0.03 -12.25
CA LEU A 114 -4.44 -1.16 -12.56
C LEU A 114 -5.88 -0.68 -12.77
N LEU A 115 -6.38 0.24 -11.93
CA LEU A 115 -7.69 0.87 -12.11
C LEU A 115 -7.80 1.58 -13.46
N ALA A 116 -6.76 2.33 -13.86
CA ALA A 116 -6.71 2.99 -15.16
C ALA A 116 -6.70 1.98 -16.32
N VAL A 117 -5.92 0.89 -16.21
CA VAL A 117 -5.88 -0.18 -17.23
C VAL A 117 -7.23 -0.89 -17.34
N MET A 118 -7.94 -1.12 -16.23
CA MET A 118 -9.29 -1.69 -16.25
C MET A 118 -10.31 -0.75 -16.90
N ALA A 119 -10.23 0.56 -16.64
CA ALA A 119 -11.06 1.55 -17.32
C ALA A 119 -10.78 1.57 -18.83
N TYR A 120 -9.51 1.51 -19.23
CA TYR A 120 -9.11 1.38 -20.63
C TYR A 120 -9.61 0.09 -21.27
N ASN A 121 -9.52 -1.05 -20.57
CA ASN A 121 -10.04 -2.33 -21.04
C ASN A 121 -11.53 -2.24 -21.37
N ARG A 122 -12.32 -1.63 -20.47
CA ARG A 122 -13.76 -1.41 -20.68
C ARG A 122 -14.04 -0.48 -21.86
N TYR A 123 -13.26 0.59 -22.01
CA TYR A 123 -13.35 1.47 -23.16
C TYR A 123 -13.13 0.73 -24.48
N VAL A 124 -12.05 -0.04 -24.60
CA VAL A 124 -11.73 -0.79 -25.83
C VAL A 124 -12.78 -1.85 -26.14
N ALA A 125 -13.31 -2.53 -25.11
CA ALA A 125 -14.38 -3.50 -25.27
C ALA A 125 -15.66 -2.89 -25.88
N ILE A 126 -16.00 -1.66 -25.50
CA ILE A 126 -17.20 -0.95 -25.99
C ILE A 126 -16.96 -0.33 -27.37
N CYS A 127 -15.86 0.40 -27.55
CA CYS A 127 -15.61 1.18 -28.76
C CYS A 127 -15.04 0.34 -29.92
N HIS A 128 -14.36 -0.77 -29.63
CA HIS A 128 -13.67 -1.58 -30.63
C HIS A 128 -13.84 -3.10 -30.42
N PRO A 129 -15.09 -3.63 -30.40
CA PRO A 129 -15.36 -5.03 -30.06
C PRO A 129 -14.66 -6.03 -31.00
N LEU A 130 -14.61 -5.74 -32.31
CA LEU A 130 -13.97 -6.62 -33.30
C LEU A 130 -12.44 -6.71 -33.17
N ARG A 131 -11.80 -5.70 -32.57
CA ARG A 131 -10.34 -5.67 -32.35
C ARG A 131 -9.93 -5.98 -30.91
N TYR A 132 -10.90 -6.15 -30.01
CA TYR A 132 -10.65 -6.35 -28.58
C TYR A 132 -9.69 -7.51 -28.30
N MET A 133 -9.90 -8.69 -28.91
CA MET A 133 -9.03 -9.85 -28.69
C MET A 133 -7.59 -9.65 -29.18
N VAL A 134 -7.38 -8.80 -30.18
CA VAL A 134 -6.04 -8.50 -30.71
C VAL A 134 -5.32 -7.49 -29.82
N ILE A 135 -6.03 -6.44 -29.38
CA ILE A 135 -5.50 -5.38 -28.53
C ILE A 135 -5.24 -5.91 -27.10
N MET A 136 -6.15 -6.72 -26.57
CA MET A 136 -6.18 -7.16 -25.19
C MET A 136 -5.80 -8.64 -25.04
N ASN A 137 -4.70 -9.01 -25.71
CA ASN A 137 -4.09 -10.33 -25.63
C ASN A 137 -3.43 -10.54 -24.24
N PRO A 138 -3.44 -11.77 -23.68
CA PRO A 138 -2.66 -12.13 -22.49
C PRO A 138 -1.23 -11.54 -22.43
N CYS A 139 -0.45 -11.58 -23.52
CA CYS A 139 0.89 -11.01 -23.53
C CYS A 139 0.89 -9.49 -23.33
N HIS A 140 -0.08 -8.79 -23.93
CA HIS A 140 -0.26 -7.34 -23.73
C HIS A 140 -0.70 -7.03 -22.30
N CYS A 141 -1.55 -7.88 -21.70
CA CYS A 141 -1.98 -7.71 -20.32
C CYS A 141 -0.81 -7.83 -19.33
N VAL A 142 0.07 -8.83 -19.52
CA VAL A 142 1.29 -8.98 -18.73
C VAL A 142 2.22 -7.77 -18.91
N LEU A 143 2.40 -7.30 -20.15
CA LEU A 143 3.19 -6.10 -20.43
C LEU A 143 2.64 -4.87 -19.71
N LEU A 144 1.32 -4.66 -19.72
CA LEU A 144 0.69 -3.53 -19.03
C LEU A 144 0.91 -3.58 -17.52
N ILE A 145 0.87 -4.77 -16.90
CA ILE A 145 1.18 -4.93 -15.47
C ILE A 145 2.65 -4.60 -15.20
N LEU A 146 3.57 -5.11 -16.01
CA LEU A 146 5.00 -4.83 -15.86
C LEU A 146 5.31 -3.33 -15.99
N LEU A 147 4.70 -2.66 -16.96
CA LEU A 147 4.82 -1.21 -17.13
C LEU A 147 4.22 -0.45 -15.94
N SER A 148 3.05 -0.87 -15.46
CA SER A 148 2.40 -0.28 -14.27
C SER A 148 3.28 -0.41 -13.02
N LEU A 149 3.89 -1.58 -12.83
CA LEU A 149 4.83 -1.83 -11.74
C LEU A 149 6.07 -0.93 -11.86
N LEU A 150 6.66 -0.85 -13.05
CA LEU A 150 7.84 -0.02 -13.29
C LEU A 150 7.55 1.46 -13.01
N ILE A 151 6.43 1.98 -13.51
CA ILE A 151 5.98 3.37 -13.25
C ILE A 151 5.81 3.60 -11.76
N SER A 152 5.20 2.67 -11.04
CA SER A 152 4.97 2.78 -9.60
C SER A 152 6.26 2.76 -8.78
N ILE A 153 7.23 1.93 -9.18
CA ILE A 153 8.57 1.91 -8.57
C ILE A 153 9.30 3.22 -8.81
N MET A 154 9.27 3.74 -10.05
CA MET A 154 9.91 5.03 -10.36
C MET A 154 9.26 6.19 -9.60
N HIS A 155 7.94 6.18 -9.49
CA HIS A 155 7.20 7.18 -8.70
C HIS A 155 7.57 7.11 -7.21
N SER A 156 7.55 5.92 -6.61
CA SER A 156 7.93 5.71 -5.22
C SER A 156 9.39 6.11 -4.95
N LEU A 157 10.31 5.75 -5.86
CA LEU A 157 11.72 6.13 -5.75
C LEU A 157 11.91 7.65 -5.81
N LEU A 158 11.24 8.32 -6.76
CA LEU A 158 11.32 9.77 -6.90
C LEU A 158 10.73 10.48 -5.68
N HIS A 159 9.57 10.02 -5.18
CA HIS A 159 8.96 10.53 -3.96
C HIS A 159 9.90 10.37 -2.77
N THR A 160 10.47 9.17 -2.58
CA THR A 160 11.42 8.88 -1.50
C THR A 160 12.69 9.73 -1.60
N LEU A 161 13.22 9.95 -2.81
CA LEU A 161 14.40 10.81 -3.04
C LEU A 161 14.12 12.29 -2.74
N MET A 162 12.95 12.80 -3.13
CA MET A 162 12.53 14.17 -2.84
C MET A 162 12.39 14.39 -1.32
N VAL A 163 11.74 13.44 -0.68
CA VAL A 163 11.60 13.33 0.79
C VAL A 163 12.96 13.34 1.49
N LEU A 164 13.91 12.51 1.03
CA LEU A 164 15.27 12.48 1.58
C LEU A 164 15.99 13.82 1.36
N ARG A 165 15.88 14.42 0.16
CA ARG A 165 16.48 15.72 -0.15
C ARG A 165 15.97 16.84 0.76
N LEU A 166 14.66 16.87 1.05
CA LEU A 166 14.09 17.84 1.99
C LEU A 166 14.59 17.62 3.42
N SER A 167 14.69 16.36 3.86
CA SER A 167 15.20 16.03 5.21
C SER A 167 16.67 16.43 5.42
N PHE A 168 17.50 16.41 4.37
CA PHE A 168 18.89 16.88 4.45
C PHE A 168 19.02 18.41 4.49
N CYS A 169 17.98 19.18 4.14
CA CYS A 169 18.00 20.64 4.09
C CYS A 169 17.41 21.32 5.33
N THR A 170 16.75 20.60 6.23
CA THR A 170 16.08 21.16 7.40
C THR A 170 16.23 20.24 8.60
N ALA A 171 17.00 20.67 9.60
CA ALA A 171 16.97 20.06 10.92
C ALA A 171 15.74 20.56 11.66
N LEU A 172 14.65 19.77 11.76
CA LEU A 172 13.72 19.80 12.91
C LEU A 172 12.61 18.72 12.84
N GLU A 173 12.06 18.47 14.02
CA GLU A 173 11.00 17.53 14.44
C GLU A 173 9.78 17.41 13.51
N ILE A 174 9.30 16.18 13.33
CA ILE A 174 8.15 15.79 12.49
C ILE A 174 6.94 15.54 13.41
N PRO A 175 5.81 16.29 13.29
CA PRO A 175 4.70 16.20 14.24
C PRO A 175 3.50 15.34 13.80
N HIS A 176 3.57 14.49 12.77
CA HIS A 176 2.37 13.78 12.26
C HIS A 176 2.51 12.27 11.93
N PHE A 177 1.32 11.64 11.87
CA PHE A 177 0.94 10.24 12.14
C PHE A 177 1.30 9.22 11.05
N PHE A 178 1.57 9.70 9.84
CA PHE A 178 2.23 8.95 8.79
C PHE A 178 3.70 9.40 8.79
N CYS A 179 4.63 8.60 8.29
CA CYS A 179 5.86 9.19 7.72
C CYS A 179 5.49 9.99 6.45
N GLU A 180 4.64 11.00 6.58
CA GLU A 180 4.67 12.18 5.74
C GLU A 180 5.94 12.91 6.13
N LEU A 181 7.02 12.62 5.41
CA LEU A 181 8.08 13.59 5.24
C LEU A 181 7.51 14.71 4.37
N SER A 182 6.80 15.64 5.00
CA SER A 182 6.58 16.98 4.46
C SER A 182 7.78 17.85 4.75
#